data_AF-A0A0F9K8S7-F1
#
_entry.id   AF-A0A0F9K8S7-F1
#
_cell.length_a   1.000
_cell.length_b   1.000
_cell.length_c   1.000
_cell.angle_alpha   90.00
_cell.angle_beta   90.00
_cell.angle_gamma   90.00
#
_symmetry.space_group_name_H-M   'P 1'
#
loop_
_entity.id
_entity.type
_entity.pdbx_description
1 polymer ?
#
loop_
_entity_poly.entity_id
_entity_poly.type
_entity_poly.pdbx_seq_one_letter_code
_entity_poly.pdbx_strand_id
1 'polypeptide(L)'
;RPFFEDYLEKIKSVCNPKDIDYLIVNHVEPDHSGSFPLILDHLPNAVIIASKIGVENLKLHYHEEIEEETFNKIRVVKEGDTIDIGNGKVITFIPVPMIHWPDSMVSFMTDTDGDNILFSNDAFGQHIAVSEIWDEENDLGYILEEAEKYYANILLYLSNLIKKALLKLGGLPIDVICPSHGVCWKKHIPDIMKKYQQWSKGEIDQNSVLIIYDTMWGSTEKIAKALYNEINSRHIPVRRFRLFSSDFSDVITEAMKAKAILVGSPTLNKTIYPTVAQYLIYQRGLKPMNKIGLAFGSYGWSGGAVAEIIKELEGAGIEVMDEKIETKFVPKKEDLDFKEIIDKLVEKMG
;
A
#
# COMPACT_ATOMS: atom_id res chain seq x y z
N ARG A 1 8.26 9.99 -23.67
CA ARG A 1 7.90 9.29 -22.41
C ARG A 1 6.49 8.70 -22.58
N PRO A 2 6.12 7.56 -21.93
CA PRO A 2 4.83 6.92 -22.16
C PRO A 2 3.65 7.89 -21.95
N PHE A 3 2.60 7.79 -22.78
CA PHE A 3 1.32 8.52 -22.65
C PHE A 3 1.36 10.07 -22.69
N PHE A 4 2.52 10.71 -22.93
CA PHE A 4 2.61 12.18 -22.94
C PHE A 4 1.68 12.84 -23.98
N GLU A 5 1.60 12.28 -25.18
CA GLU A 5 0.74 12.84 -26.24
C GLU A 5 -0.74 12.77 -25.84
N ASP A 6 -1.20 11.64 -25.30
CA ASP A 6 -2.57 11.48 -24.80
C ASP A 6 -2.87 12.48 -23.66
N TYR A 7 -1.92 12.64 -22.73
CA TYR A 7 -2.02 13.62 -21.63
C TYR A 7 -2.15 15.06 -22.16
N LEU A 8 -1.30 15.45 -23.11
CA LEU A 8 -1.31 16.78 -23.71
C LEU A 8 -2.60 17.04 -24.51
N GLU A 9 -3.10 16.03 -25.24
CA GLU A 9 -4.38 16.13 -25.95
C GLU A 9 -5.56 16.34 -24.99
N LYS A 10 -5.58 15.66 -23.84
CA LYS A 10 -6.61 15.87 -22.81
C LYS A 10 -6.58 17.28 -22.26
N ILE A 11 -5.40 17.85 -21.98
CA ILE A 11 -5.29 19.26 -21.55
C ILE A 11 -5.84 20.19 -22.64
N LYS A 12 -5.40 20.01 -23.89
CA LYS A 12 -5.84 20.81 -25.05
C LYS A 12 -7.35 20.77 -25.28
N SER A 13 -8.02 19.70 -24.87
CA SER A 13 -9.48 19.58 -24.97
C SER A 13 -10.24 20.46 -23.97
N VAL A 14 -9.58 20.92 -22.89
CA VAL A 14 -10.17 21.77 -21.85
C VAL A 14 -9.78 23.23 -22.02
N CYS A 15 -8.50 23.49 -22.28
CA CYS A 15 -7.98 24.85 -22.47
C CYS A 15 -6.74 24.85 -23.38
N ASN A 16 -6.36 26.01 -23.89
CA ASN A 16 -5.07 26.18 -24.55
C ASN A 16 -3.96 26.15 -23.47
N PRO A 17 -2.99 25.22 -23.54
CA PRO A 17 -1.97 25.06 -22.49
C PRO A 17 -1.19 26.35 -22.15
N LYS A 18 -1.06 27.27 -23.10
CA LYS A 18 -0.37 28.56 -22.88
C LYS A 18 -1.09 29.50 -21.93
N ASP A 19 -2.37 29.25 -21.69
CA ASP A 19 -3.25 30.04 -20.82
C ASP A 19 -3.31 29.46 -19.39
N ILE A 20 -2.55 28.40 -19.11
CA ILE A 20 -2.46 27.81 -17.76
C ILE A 20 -1.55 28.70 -16.90
N ASP A 21 -2.12 29.24 -15.82
CA ASP A 21 -1.41 30.10 -14.87
C ASP A 21 -0.57 29.31 -13.84
N TYR A 22 -1.00 28.11 -13.48
CA TYR A 22 -0.38 27.32 -12.40
C TYR A 22 -0.22 25.85 -12.77
N LEU A 23 0.95 25.28 -12.48
CA LEU A 23 1.19 23.84 -12.47
C LEU A 23 1.55 23.41 -11.03
N ILE A 24 0.66 22.66 -10.37
CA ILE A 24 0.88 22.18 -9.01
C ILE A 24 1.41 20.74 -9.07
N VAL A 25 2.59 20.51 -8.50
CA VAL A 25 3.22 19.19 -8.39
C VAL A 25 3.14 18.71 -6.95
N ASN A 26 2.10 17.92 -6.66
CA ASN A 26 1.87 17.35 -5.32
C ASN A 26 2.93 16.28 -4.95
N HIS A 27 3.44 15.56 -5.95
CA HIS A 27 4.39 14.47 -5.77
C HIS A 27 5.21 14.24 -7.05
N VAL A 28 6.47 13.86 -6.87
CA VAL A 28 7.52 13.79 -7.90
C VAL A 28 7.80 12.37 -8.38
N GLU A 29 7.13 11.34 -7.88
CA GLU A 29 7.33 10.00 -8.44
C GLU A 29 7.00 9.96 -9.96
N PRO A 30 7.77 9.25 -10.80
CA PRO A 30 7.69 9.38 -12.26
C PRO A 30 6.39 8.92 -12.91
N ASP A 31 5.50 8.23 -12.21
CA ASP A 31 4.14 7.97 -12.67
C ASP A 31 3.30 9.25 -12.72
N HIS A 32 3.57 10.23 -11.85
CA HIS A 32 2.90 11.54 -11.81
C HIS A 32 3.68 12.65 -12.52
N SER A 33 4.99 12.68 -12.27
CA SER A 33 5.89 13.73 -12.75
C SER A 33 6.62 13.34 -14.02
N GLY A 34 6.38 12.12 -14.52
CA GLY A 34 7.00 11.57 -15.71
C GLY A 34 6.75 12.37 -16.98
N SER A 35 5.87 13.36 -17.01
CA SER A 35 5.76 14.27 -18.17
C SER A 35 6.28 15.68 -17.88
N PHE A 36 6.87 15.92 -16.70
CA PHE A 36 7.25 17.25 -16.23
C PHE A 36 8.15 18.02 -17.21
N PRO A 37 9.29 17.51 -17.71
CA PRO A 37 10.10 18.27 -18.68
C PRO A 37 9.37 18.58 -19.98
N LEU A 38 8.55 17.63 -20.46
CA LEU A 38 7.87 17.77 -21.75
C LEU A 38 6.70 18.76 -21.68
N ILE A 39 5.97 18.80 -20.57
CA ILE A 39 4.82 19.70 -20.45
C ILE A 39 5.25 21.16 -20.32
N LEU A 40 6.43 21.45 -19.76
CA LEU A 40 6.90 22.83 -19.57
C LEU A 40 7.05 23.61 -20.89
N ASP A 41 7.38 22.94 -22.00
CA ASP A 41 7.44 23.56 -23.34
C ASP A 41 6.07 24.11 -23.80
N HIS A 42 4.99 23.63 -23.21
CA HIS A 42 3.62 24.05 -23.49
C HIS A 42 3.06 25.06 -22.48
N LEU A 43 3.76 25.28 -21.36
CA LEU A 43 3.31 26.12 -20.23
C LEU A 43 4.24 27.33 -20.02
N PRO A 44 4.47 28.20 -21.02
CA PRO A 44 5.50 29.25 -20.96
C PRO A 44 5.28 30.29 -19.86
N ASN A 45 4.05 30.45 -19.38
CA ASN A 45 3.66 31.46 -18.40
C ASN A 45 3.31 30.87 -17.03
N ALA A 46 3.27 29.54 -16.89
CA ALA A 46 2.77 28.91 -15.68
C ALA A 46 3.76 29.07 -14.52
N VAL A 47 3.23 29.44 -13.35
CA VAL A 47 3.97 29.34 -12.09
C VAL A 47 3.89 27.90 -11.62
N ILE A 48 5.04 27.24 -11.57
CA ILE A 48 5.17 25.89 -11.02
C ILE A 48 5.16 25.99 -9.50
N ILE A 49 4.40 25.12 -8.83
CA ILE A 49 4.25 25.08 -7.37
C ILE A 49 4.56 23.67 -6.87
N ALA A 50 5.42 23.57 -5.86
CA ALA A 50 5.74 22.29 -5.23
C ALA A 50 6.16 22.49 -3.76
N SER A 51 6.18 21.41 -2.98
CA SER A 51 6.80 21.43 -1.65
C SER A 51 8.30 21.66 -1.77
N LYS A 52 8.96 22.08 -0.67
CA LYS A 52 10.42 22.30 -0.66
C LYS A 52 11.18 21.06 -1.14
N ILE A 53 10.83 19.89 -0.60
CA ILE A 53 11.46 18.62 -0.98
C ILE A 53 11.04 18.20 -2.39
N GLY A 54 9.84 18.56 -2.84
CA GLY A 54 9.42 18.38 -4.24
C GLY A 54 10.32 19.11 -5.23
N VAL A 55 10.71 20.37 -4.95
CA VAL A 55 11.66 21.10 -5.79
C VAL A 55 13.03 20.41 -5.82
N GLU A 56 13.52 19.99 -4.66
CA GLU A 56 14.79 19.26 -4.54
C GLU A 56 14.74 17.95 -5.36
N ASN A 57 13.66 17.17 -5.24
CA ASN A 57 13.47 15.92 -5.96
C ASN A 57 13.29 16.11 -7.47
N LEU A 58 12.53 17.13 -7.91
CA LEU A 58 12.34 17.43 -9.34
C LEU A 58 13.68 17.73 -9.99
N LYS A 59 14.54 18.50 -9.32
CA LYS A 59 15.89 18.77 -9.78
C LYS A 59 16.70 17.48 -9.88
N LEU A 60 16.69 16.63 -8.85
CA LEU A 60 17.42 15.37 -8.89
C LEU A 60 16.95 14.44 -10.02
N HIS A 61 15.64 14.37 -10.29
CA HIS A 61 15.08 13.54 -11.35
C HIS A 61 15.32 14.08 -12.76
N TYR A 62 15.33 15.41 -12.94
CA TYR A 62 15.20 16.03 -14.27
C TYR A 62 16.27 17.06 -14.63
N HIS A 63 17.37 17.15 -13.87
CA HIS A 63 18.47 18.09 -14.12
C HIS A 63 19.14 17.94 -15.50
N GLU A 64 19.04 16.80 -16.18
CA GLU A 64 19.58 16.61 -17.53
C GLU A 64 18.64 17.15 -18.63
N GLU A 65 17.35 17.33 -18.32
CA GLU A 65 16.31 17.72 -19.28
C GLU A 65 15.79 19.14 -19.06
N ILE A 66 16.04 19.71 -17.88
CA ILE A 66 15.54 21.03 -17.48
C ILE A 66 16.70 21.87 -16.95
N GLU A 67 16.77 23.12 -17.39
CA GLU A 67 17.74 24.10 -16.93
C GLU A 67 17.59 24.42 -15.43
N GLU A 68 18.72 24.58 -14.74
CA GLU A 68 18.79 24.93 -13.30
C GLU A 68 17.88 26.12 -12.92
N GLU A 69 17.83 27.14 -13.79
CA GLU A 69 17.05 28.36 -13.58
C GLU A 69 15.54 28.10 -13.52
N THR A 70 15.05 27.07 -14.21
CA THR A 70 13.63 26.68 -14.16
C THR A 70 13.27 26.14 -12.77
N PHE A 71 14.14 25.34 -12.16
CA PHE A 71 13.93 24.84 -10.79
C PHE A 71 13.96 25.97 -9.76
N ASN A 72 14.86 26.95 -9.93
CA ASN A 72 14.97 28.12 -9.03
C ASN A 72 13.72 29.01 -9.05
N LYS A 73 12.92 28.96 -10.12
CA LYS A 73 11.67 29.71 -10.26
C LYS A 73 10.44 28.98 -9.71
N ILE A 74 10.57 27.71 -9.30
CA ILE A 74 9.45 26.98 -8.72
C ILE A 74 9.07 27.63 -7.38
N ARG A 75 7.79 27.97 -7.24
CA ARG A 75 7.25 28.49 -5.98
C ARG A 75 7.17 27.36 -4.95
N VAL A 76 8.05 27.44 -3.96
CA VAL A 76 8.01 26.56 -2.79
C VAL A 76 6.84 26.94 -1.89
N VAL A 77 6.00 25.97 -1.54
CA VAL A 77 4.90 26.13 -0.59
C VAL A 77 5.12 25.36 0.70
N LYS A 78 4.56 25.89 1.78
CA LYS A 78 4.52 25.31 3.12
C LYS A 78 3.07 25.07 3.55
N GLU A 79 2.92 24.40 4.69
CA GLU A 79 1.61 24.15 5.27
C GLU A 79 0.82 25.45 5.48
N GLY A 80 -0.40 25.48 4.93
CA GLY A 80 -1.31 26.60 5.06
C GLY A 80 -1.06 27.73 4.06
N ASP A 81 -0.03 27.66 3.23
CA ASP A 81 0.12 28.57 2.09
C ASP A 81 -1.07 28.39 1.13
N THR A 82 -1.49 29.48 0.51
CA THR A 82 -2.65 29.48 -0.37
C THR A 82 -2.39 30.12 -1.73
N ILE A 83 -3.25 29.79 -2.69
CA ILE A 83 -3.46 30.53 -3.94
C ILE A 83 -4.96 30.75 -4.16
N ASP A 84 -5.32 31.98 -4.49
CA ASP A 84 -6.64 32.33 -5.00
C ASP A 84 -6.61 32.15 -6.52
N ILE A 85 -7.50 31.30 -7.03
CA ILE A 85 -7.62 31.01 -8.47
C ILE A 85 -8.87 31.69 -9.08
N GLY A 86 -9.46 32.62 -8.34
CA GLY A 86 -10.63 33.41 -8.75
C GLY A 86 -11.96 32.73 -8.47
N ASN A 87 -13.05 33.49 -8.64
CA ASN A 87 -14.43 33.01 -8.51
C ASN A 87 -14.70 32.28 -7.17
N GLY A 88 -14.17 32.83 -6.07
CA GLY A 88 -14.35 32.27 -4.73
C GLY A 88 -13.59 30.97 -4.46
N LYS A 89 -12.67 30.56 -5.34
CA LYS A 89 -11.88 29.34 -5.19
C LYS A 89 -10.49 29.63 -4.65
N VAL A 90 -10.13 28.94 -3.57
CA VAL A 90 -8.80 29.05 -2.95
C VAL A 90 -8.22 27.66 -2.70
N ILE A 91 -7.01 27.42 -3.18
CA ILE A 91 -6.25 26.19 -2.92
C ILE A 91 -5.31 26.43 -1.73
N THR A 92 -5.36 25.54 -0.74
CA THR A 92 -4.47 25.48 0.41
C THR A 92 -3.55 24.27 0.31
N PHE A 93 -2.25 24.46 0.52
CA PHE A 93 -1.26 23.40 0.43
C PHE A 93 -1.00 22.74 1.78
N ILE A 94 -0.97 21.42 1.79
CA ILE A 94 -0.85 20.62 3.01
C ILE A 94 0.20 19.53 2.79
N PRO A 95 1.47 19.79 3.17
CA PRO A 95 2.51 18.77 3.17
C PRO A 95 2.12 17.55 4.02
N VAL A 96 2.35 16.37 3.47
CA VAL A 96 2.15 15.06 4.11
C VAL A 96 3.41 14.20 3.90
N PRO A 97 4.57 14.65 4.40
CA PRO A 97 5.85 13.99 4.12
C PRO A 97 5.83 12.53 4.56
N MET A 98 6.45 11.68 3.75
CA MET A 98 6.46 10.22 3.86
C MET A 98 5.08 9.57 3.67
N ILE A 99 4.16 10.20 2.96
CA ILE A 99 2.89 9.60 2.51
C ILE A 99 2.81 9.72 0.97
N HIS A 100 3.57 8.94 0.21
CA HIS A 100 4.55 7.92 0.66
C HIS A 100 6.02 8.36 0.55
N TRP A 101 6.32 9.48 -0.11
CA TRP A 101 7.68 10.04 -0.23
C TRP A 101 7.85 11.32 0.59
N PRO A 102 9.11 11.74 0.87
CA PRO A 102 9.39 12.97 1.61
C PRO A 102 8.79 14.26 1.03
N ASP A 103 8.51 14.31 -0.27
CA ASP A 103 7.98 15.47 -0.99
C ASP A 103 6.45 15.57 -0.99
N SER A 104 5.75 14.47 -0.71
CA SER A 104 4.31 14.36 -0.88
C SER A 104 3.56 15.48 -0.15
N MET A 105 2.67 16.13 -0.88
CA MET A 105 1.70 17.09 -0.35
C MET A 105 0.32 16.85 -0.96
N VAL A 106 -0.73 17.28 -0.27
CA VAL A 106 -2.08 17.37 -0.81
C VAL A 106 -2.47 18.83 -1.02
N SER A 107 -3.35 19.07 -1.97
CA SER A 107 -3.89 20.40 -2.27
C SER A 107 -5.39 20.41 -2.00
N PHE A 108 -5.85 21.26 -1.09
CA PHE A 108 -7.26 21.37 -0.73
C PHE A 108 -7.86 22.65 -1.29
N MET A 109 -8.82 22.51 -2.21
CA MET A 109 -9.53 23.63 -2.81
C MET A 109 -10.86 23.85 -2.08
N THR A 110 -11.05 25.06 -1.58
CA THR A 110 -12.36 25.56 -1.16
C THR A 110 -13.06 26.23 -2.32
N ASP A 111 -14.39 26.10 -2.41
CA ASP A 111 -15.24 26.78 -3.39
C ASP A 111 -16.46 27.37 -2.66
N THR A 112 -16.68 28.68 -2.78
CA THR A 112 -17.83 29.34 -2.14
C THR A 112 -19.17 28.98 -2.76
N ASP A 113 -19.17 28.51 -4.01
CA ASP A 113 -20.38 28.23 -4.80
C ASP A 113 -20.49 26.75 -5.21
N GLY A 114 -19.65 25.87 -4.67
CA GLY A 114 -19.53 24.48 -5.12
C GLY A 114 -18.97 23.52 -4.08
N ASP A 115 -18.41 22.41 -4.57
CA ASP A 115 -17.83 21.34 -3.77
C ASP A 115 -16.39 21.71 -3.34
N ASN A 116 -16.03 21.44 -2.08
CA ASN A 116 -14.65 21.50 -1.63
C ASN A 116 -13.90 20.21 -2.02
N ILE A 117 -12.76 20.37 -2.69
CA ILE A 117 -12.03 19.25 -3.34
C ILE A 117 -10.68 19.04 -2.68
N LEU A 118 -10.40 17.79 -2.28
CA LEU A 118 -9.08 17.36 -1.87
C LEU A 118 -8.37 16.65 -3.04
N PHE A 119 -7.36 17.30 -3.62
CA PHE A 119 -6.43 16.65 -4.55
C PHE A 119 -5.37 15.91 -3.74
N SER A 120 -5.58 14.60 -3.53
CA SER A 120 -4.85 13.80 -2.56
C SER A 120 -3.63 13.07 -3.13
N ASN A 121 -3.44 13.10 -4.45
CA ASN A 121 -2.41 12.32 -5.15
C ASN A 121 -2.49 10.84 -4.69
N ASP A 122 -1.42 10.21 -4.23
CA ASP A 122 -1.41 8.77 -3.90
C ASP A 122 -2.32 8.39 -2.72
N ALA A 123 -2.62 9.32 -1.82
CA ALA A 123 -3.53 9.05 -0.71
C ALA A 123 -4.95 8.83 -1.25
N PHE A 124 -5.62 7.80 -0.75
CA PHE A 124 -6.95 7.36 -1.18
C PHE A 124 -7.03 6.83 -2.62
N GLY A 125 -5.88 6.61 -3.28
CA GLY A 125 -5.82 6.02 -4.61
C GLY A 125 -6.00 4.50 -4.61
N GLN A 126 -6.17 3.97 -5.81
CA GLN A 126 -6.14 2.53 -6.09
C GLN A 126 -5.59 2.30 -7.51
N HIS A 127 -4.97 1.14 -7.75
CA HIS A 127 -4.43 0.81 -9.07
C HIS A 127 -5.46 0.07 -9.93
N ILE A 128 -6.48 0.79 -10.40
CA ILE A 128 -7.48 0.23 -11.31
C ILE A 128 -7.60 1.06 -12.59
N ALA A 129 -7.97 0.39 -13.68
CA ALA A 129 -8.38 1.02 -14.92
C ALA A 129 -9.87 0.75 -15.15
N VAL A 130 -10.69 1.77 -14.95
CA VAL A 130 -12.15 1.73 -15.16
C VAL A 130 -12.57 2.85 -16.12
N SER A 131 -13.75 2.73 -16.71
CA SER A 131 -14.28 3.75 -17.63
C SER A 131 -14.90 4.94 -16.91
N GLU A 132 -15.49 4.71 -15.73
CA GLU A 132 -16.18 5.74 -14.96
C GLU A 132 -15.27 6.30 -13.87
N ILE A 133 -15.23 7.63 -13.72
CA ILE A 133 -14.30 8.32 -12.81
C ILE A 133 -14.84 8.36 -11.38
N TRP A 134 -16.16 8.37 -11.19
CA TRP A 134 -16.75 8.55 -9.86
C TRP A 134 -17.00 7.21 -9.16
N ASP A 135 -16.75 7.17 -7.86
CA ASP A 135 -16.95 5.99 -7.02
C ASP A 135 -18.35 5.38 -7.11
N GLU A 136 -19.39 6.20 -7.21
CA GLU A 136 -20.79 5.77 -7.28
C GLU A 136 -21.20 5.08 -8.59
N GLU A 137 -20.39 5.21 -9.64
CA GLU A 137 -20.62 4.61 -10.96
C GLU A 137 -19.91 3.24 -11.09
N ASN A 138 -19.14 2.83 -10.08
CA ASN A 138 -18.34 1.62 -10.04
C ASN A 138 -18.83 0.65 -8.96
N ASP A 139 -18.43 -0.63 -9.05
CA ASP A 139 -18.70 -1.59 -7.97
C ASP A 139 -17.88 -1.24 -6.72
N LEU A 140 -18.58 -0.86 -5.63
CA LEU A 140 -17.94 -0.43 -4.39
C LEU A 140 -17.02 -1.50 -3.80
N GLY A 141 -17.40 -2.78 -3.91
CA GLY A 141 -16.59 -3.89 -3.40
C GLY A 141 -15.24 -3.96 -4.11
N TYR A 142 -15.25 -3.91 -5.43
CA TYR A 142 -14.07 -3.93 -6.28
C TYR A 142 -13.14 -2.73 -6.04
N ILE A 143 -13.67 -1.50 -6.03
CA ILE A 143 -12.81 -0.32 -5.81
C ILE A 143 -12.21 -0.28 -4.39
N LEU A 144 -12.93 -0.79 -3.38
CA LEU A 144 -12.39 -0.90 -2.03
C LEU A 144 -11.36 -2.02 -1.90
N GLU A 145 -11.52 -3.14 -2.61
CA GLU A 145 -10.52 -4.23 -2.65
C GLU A 145 -9.20 -3.74 -3.24
N GLU A 146 -9.26 -2.96 -4.32
CA GLU A 146 -8.05 -2.42 -4.95
C GLU A 146 -7.42 -1.29 -4.13
N ALA A 147 -8.22 -0.51 -3.39
CA ALA A 147 -7.70 0.43 -2.40
C ALA A 147 -7.05 -0.29 -1.21
N GLU A 148 -7.61 -1.42 -0.78
CA GLU A 148 -7.04 -2.28 0.26
C GLU A 148 -5.69 -2.84 -0.18
N LYS A 149 -5.60 -3.33 -1.43
CA LYS A 149 -4.37 -3.84 -2.03
C LYS A 149 -3.30 -2.75 -2.18
N TYR A 150 -3.70 -1.56 -2.62
CA TYR A 150 -2.82 -0.38 -2.69
C TYR A 150 -2.25 -0.05 -1.31
N TYR A 151 -3.12 0.05 -0.30
CA TYR A 151 -2.70 0.36 1.07
C TYR A 151 -1.74 -0.69 1.62
N ALA A 152 -2.07 -1.98 1.46
CA ALA A 152 -1.28 -3.08 2.00
C ALA A 152 0.15 -3.12 1.43
N ASN A 153 0.32 -2.79 0.15
CA ASN A 153 1.58 -2.97 -0.57
C ASN A 153 2.45 -1.71 -0.64
N ILE A 154 1.86 -0.53 -0.43
CA ILE A 154 2.57 0.76 -0.56
C ILE A 154 2.59 1.51 0.76
N LEU A 155 1.47 1.51 1.49
CA LEU A 155 1.25 2.43 2.62
C LEU A 155 1.36 1.78 4.00
N LEU A 156 1.35 0.45 4.09
CA LEU A 156 1.20 -0.27 5.36
C LEU A 156 2.26 0.12 6.40
N TYR A 157 3.54 0.22 6.00
CA TYR A 157 4.64 0.59 6.92
C TYR A 157 4.57 2.05 7.38
N LEU A 158 3.78 2.89 6.70
CA LEU A 158 3.57 4.30 6.97
C LEU A 158 2.30 4.54 7.81
N SER A 159 1.61 3.48 8.24
CA SER A 159 0.33 3.55 8.95
C SER A 159 0.30 4.53 10.13
N ASN A 160 1.38 4.61 10.92
CA ASN A 160 1.46 5.56 12.03
C ASN A 160 1.48 7.03 11.59
N LEU A 161 2.08 7.33 10.42
CA LEU A 161 2.07 8.66 9.83
C LEU A 161 0.72 8.98 9.21
N ILE A 162 0.14 8.01 8.50
CA ILE A 162 -1.21 8.12 7.92
C ILE A 162 -2.24 8.40 9.01
N LYS A 163 -2.19 7.68 10.14
CA LYS A 163 -3.05 7.93 11.29
C LYS A 163 -3.01 9.39 11.76
N LYS A 164 -1.83 10.03 11.78
CA LYS A 164 -1.66 11.44 12.15
C LYS A 164 -2.17 12.38 11.06
N ALA A 165 -1.91 12.06 9.79
CA ALA A 165 -2.39 12.83 8.64
C ALA A 165 -3.92 12.82 8.56
N LEU A 166 -4.58 11.68 8.81
CA LEU A 166 -6.04 11.57 8.84
C LEU A 166 -6.67 12.47 9.91
N LEU A 167 -6.03 12.65 11.07
CA LEU A 167 -6.53 13.58 12.09
C LEU A 167 -6.48 15.04 11.62
N LYS A 168 -5.44 15.39 10.85
CA LYS A 168 -5.27 16.73 10.28
C LYS A 168 -6.26 16.98 9.14
N LEU A 169 -6.44 15.99 8.26
CA LEU A 169 -7.37 16.09 7.12
C LEU A 169 -8.84 15.96 7.54
N GLY A 170 -9.14 15.22 8.61
CA GLY A 170 -10.50 15.00 9.08
C GLY A 170 -11.22 16.24 9.61
N GLY A 171 -10.51 17.36 9.81
CA GLY A 171 -11.12 18.65 10.15
C GLY A 171 -11.53 19.50 8.94
N LEU A 172 -11.18 19.07 7.71
CA LEU A 172 -11.50 19.79 6.49
C LEU A 172 -12.92 19.43 6.02
N PRO A 173 -13.73 20.40 5.55
CA PRO A 173 -15.01 20.11 4.92
C PRO A 173 -14.73 19.58 3.51
N ILE A 174 -14.60 18.26 3.36
CA ILE A 174 -14.26 17.63 2.08
C ILE A 174 -15.55 17.06 1.46
N ASP A 175 -15.87 17.54 0.26
CA ASP A 175 -17.03 17.06 -0.51
C ASP A 175 -16.60 16.08 -1.62
N VAL A 176 -15.36 16.20 -2.12
CA VAL A 176 -14.77 15.32 -3.14
C VAL A 176 -13.30 15.04 -2.84
N ILE A 177 -12.85 13.80 -3.04
CA ILE A 177 -11.43 13.41 -3.03
C ILE A 177 -11.02 12.97 -4.43
N CYS A 178 -10.01 13.64 -5.01
CA CYS A 178 -9.43 13.33 -6.31
C CYS A 178 -7.99 12.81 -6.12
N PRO A 179 -7.78 11.48 -6.04
CA PRO A 179 -6.46 10.88 -6.02
C PRO A 179 -5.80 10.94 -7.41
N SER A 180 -4.51 10.59 -7.48
CA SER A 180 -3.79 10.43 -8.76
C SER A 180 -4.04 9.09 -9.45
N HIS A 181 -4.54 8.10 -8.71
CA HIS A 181 -4.74 6.74 -9.20
C HIS A 181 -6.22 6.32 -9.12
N GLY A 182 -6.79 5.96 -10.27
CA GLY A 182 -8.14 5.41 -10.46
C GLY A 182 -9.31 6.38 -10.23
N VAL A 183 -10.34 5.96 -9.48
CA VAL A 183 -11.58 6.71 -9.24
C VAL A 183 -11.43 7.84 -8.20
N CYS A 184 -12.25 8.88 -8.38
CA CYS A 184 -12.50 9.93 -7.42
C CYS A 184 -13.63 9.54 -6.46
N TRP A 185 -13.49 9.90 -5.18
CA TRP A 185 -14.48 9.64 -4.14
C TRP A 185 -15.41 10.82 -3.96
N LYS A 186 -16.73 10.57 -3.97
CA LYS A 186 -17.76 11.57 -3.68
C LYS A 186 -18.82 10.99 -2.75
N LYS A 187 -19.47 9.90 -3.15
CA LYS A 187 -20.53 9.28 -2.37
C LYS A 187 -19.99 8.42 -1.21
N HIS A 188 -18.85 7.77 -1.44
CA HIS A 188 -18.26 6.77 -0.55
C HIS A 188 -17.02 7.28 0.19
N ILE A 189 -16.85 8.60 0.30
CA ILE A 189 -15.83 9.22 1.18
C ILE A 189 -15.88 8.64 2.60
N PRO A 190 -17.05 8.49 3.26
CA PRO A 190 -17.10 7.90 4.60
C PRO A 190 -16.54 6.47 4.65
N ASP A 191 -16.74 5.67 3.61
CA ASP A 191 -16.30 4.27 3.53
C ASP A 191 -14.78 4.19 3.42
N ILE A 192 -14.16 4.92 2.48
CA ILE A 192 -12.71 4.91 2.30
C ILE A 192 -11.98 5.55 3.49
N MET A 193 -12.53 6.62 4.08
CA MET A 193 -11.99 7.25 5.28
C MET A 193 -12.01 6.29 6.48
N LYS A 194 -13.11 5.55 6.66
CA LYS A 194 -13.22 4.52 7.69
C LYS A 194 -12.18 3.42 7.47
N LYS A 195 -12.01 2.95 6.23
CA LYS A 195 -11.02 1.93 5.89
C LYS A 195 -9.59 2.38 6.18
N TYR A 196 -9.20 3.58 5.74
CA TYR A 196 -7.89 4.17 6.09
C TYR A 196 -7.68 4.29 7.61
N GLN A 197 -8.72 4.65 8.38
CA GLN A 197 -8.65 4.68 9.84
C GLN A 197 -8.46 3.28 10.45
N GLN A 198 -9.15 2.26 9.93
CA GLN A 198 -9.02 0.87 10.38
C GLN A 198 -7.62 0.33 10.06
N TRP A 199 -7.19 0.44 8.80
CA TRP A 199 -5.90 -0.06 8.32
C TRP A 199 -4.73 0.62 9.05
N SER A 200 -4.78 1.94 9.25
CA SER A 200 -3.72 2.69 9.94
C SER A 200 -3.56 2.35 11.42
N LYS A 201 -4.54 1.67 12.02
CA LYS A 201 -4.47 1.14 13.39
C LYS A 201 -4.15 -0.36 13.44
N GLY A 202 -4.11 -1.03 12.30
CA GLY A 202 -4.01 -2.49 12.22
C GLY A 202 -5.23 -3.18 12.82
N GLU A 203 -6.41 -2.55 12.73
CA GLU A 203 -7.69 -3.19 13.05
C GLU A 203 -8.01 -4.22 11.95
N ILE A 204 -8.59 -5.35 12.34
CA ILE A 204 -8.98 -6.44 11.44
C ILE A 204 -10.49 -6.63 11.50
N ASP A 205 -11.11 -6.95 10.37
CA ASP A 205 -12.56 -7.14 10.28
C ASP A 205 -13.03 -8.45 10.94
N GLN A 206 -12.22 -9.51 10.87
CA GLN A 206 -12.49 -10.81 11.48
C GLN A 206 -11.21 -11.54 11.87
N ASN A 207 -11.27 -12.29 12.99
CA ASN A 207 -10.18 -13.20 13.37
C ASN A 207 -10.04 -14.28 12.29
N SER A 208 -8.90 -14.27 11.60
CA SER A 208 -8.61 -15.16 10.48
C SER A 208 -7.13 -15.54 10.43
N VAL A 209 -6.85 -16.65 9.75
CA VAL A 209 -5.49 -17.20 9.61
C VAL A 209 -5.05 -17.22 8.16
N LEU A 210 -3.82 -16.79 7.91
CA LEU A 210 -3.17 -16.88 6.63
C LEU A 210 -2.02 -17.88 6.68
N ILE A 211 -2.09 -18.93 5.87
CA ILE A 211 -1.02 -19.94 5.72
C ILE A 211 -0.29 -19.66 4.41
N ILE A 212 1.01 -19.38 4.50
CA ILE A 212 1.88 -19.09 3.37
C ILE A 212 2.99 -20.10 3.37
N TYR A 213 3.28 -20.71 2.23
CA TYR A 213 4.40 -21.64 2.16
C TYR A 213 4.93 -21.80 0.76
N ASP A 214 6.06 -22.46 0.66
CA ASP A 214 6.43 -23.17 -0.55
C ASP A 214 7.01 -24.56 -0.24
N THR A 215 7.23 -25.37 -1.27
CA THR A 215 7.71 -26.73 -1.11
C THR A 215 8.43 -27.23 -2.36
N MET A 216 9.45 -28.08 -2.15
CA MET A 216 10.12 -28.79 -3.25
C MET A 216 9.41 -30.10 -3.57
N TRP A 217 9.15 -30.92 -2.54
CA TRP A 217 8.68 -32.31 -2.69
C TRP A 217 7.41 -32.60 -1.88
N GLY A 218 6.64 -31.57 -1.53
CA GLY A 218 5.30 -31.71 -0.97
C GLY A 218 5.21 -31.94 0.55
N SER A 219 6.31 -32.20 1.27
CA SER A 219 6.24 -32.40 2.73
C SER A 219 5.72 -31.16 3.47
N THR A 220 6.27 -29.97 3.19
CA THR A 220 5.78 -28.71 3.76
C THR A 220 4.34 -28.42 3.35
N GLU A 221 3.93 -28.82 2.13
CA GLU A 221 2.54 -28.70 1.71
C GLU A 221 1.59 -29.60 2.51
N LYS A 222 2.00 -30.83 2.85
CA LYS A 222 1.20 -31.72 3.70
C LYS A 222 0.96 -31.09 5.08
N ILE A 223 1.98 -30.45 5.65
CA ILE A 223 1.86 -29.69 6.90
C ILE A 223 0.87 -28.53 6.73
N ALA A 224 1.04 -27.71 5.69
CA ALA A 224 0.14 -26.58 5.40
C ALA A 224 -1.33 -27.01 5.21
N LYS A 225 -1.57 -28.15 4.54
CA LYS A 225 -2.90 -28.72 4.34
C LYS A 225 -3.52 -29.23 5.64
N ALA A 226 -2.74 -29.87 6.50
CA ALA A 226 -3.23 -30.33 7.80
C ALA A 226 -3.54 -29.15 8.74
N LEU A 227 -2.70 -28.12 8.78
CA LEU A 227 -2.98 -26.86 9.49
C LEU A 227 -4.27 -26.20 8.98
N TYR A 228 -4.41 -26.09 7.65
CA TYR A 228 -5.62 -25.55 7.03
C TYR A 228 -6.87 -26.33 7.46
N ASN A 229 -6.84 -27.66 7.37
CA ASN A 229 -7.99 -28.50 7.71
C ASN A 229 -8.38 -28.39 9.19
N GLU A 230 -7.38 -28.38 10.09
CA GLU A 230 -7.62 -28.26 11.53
C GLU A 230 -8.27 -26.90 11.87
N ILE A 231 -7.71 -25.80 11.34
CA ILE A 231 -8.25 -24.44 11.57
C ILE A 231 -9.66 -24.31 10.98
N ASN A 232 -9.86 -24.81 9.75
CA ASN A 232 -11.16 -24.74 9.08
C ASN A 232 -12.22 -25.61 9.78
N SER A 233 -11.83 -26.73 10.39
CA SER A 233 -12.76 -27.59 11.16
C SER A 233 -13.37 -26.88 12.39
N ARG A 234 -12.73 -25.80 12.84
CA ARG A 234 -13.16 -24.94 13.93
C ARG A 234 -13.97 -23.72 13.46
N HIS A 235 -14.32 -23.67 12.17
CA HIS A 235 -15.02 -22.55 11.53
C HIS A 235 -14.26 -21.21 11.58
N ILE A 236 -12.93 -21.26 11.75
CA ILE A 236 -12.09 -20.06 11.68
C ILE A 236 -11.77 -19.80 10.21
N PRO A 237 -12.04 -18.58 9.68
CA PRO A 237 -11.66 -18.23 8.33
C PRO A 237 -10.16 -18.42 8.11
N VAL A 238 -9.80 -19.24 7.13
CA VAL A 238 -8.40 -19.54 6.82
C VAL A 238 -8.17 -19.52 5.31
N ARG A 239 -7.09 -18.85 4.90
CA ARG A 239 -6.61 -18.86 3.51
C ARG A 239 -5.23 -19.50 3.45
N ARG A 240 -4.94 -20.12 2.31
CA ARG A 240 -3.66 -20.80 2.07
C ARG A 240 -3.10 -20.41 0.72
N PHE A 241 -1.85 -19.94 0.69
CA PHE A 241 -1.12 -19.58 -0.51
C PHE A 241 0.15 -20.40 -0.66
N ARG A 242 0.38 -20.92 -1.87
CA ARG A 242 1.67 -21.45 -2.29
C ARG A 242 2.37 -20.36 -3.10
N LEU A 243 3.51 -19.87 -2.60
CA LEU A 243 4.17 -18.69 -3.18
C LEU A 243 4.58 -18.87 -4.65
N PHE A 244 5.03 -20.06 -5.06
CA PHE A 244 5.37 -20.34 -6.46
C PHE A 244 4.25 -20.02 -7.47
N SER A 245 2.98 -20.05 -7.05
CA SER A 245 1.82 -19.87 -7.92
C SER A 245 0.89 -18.76 -7.42
N SER A 246 1.42 -17.77 -6.69
CA SER A 246 0.63 -16.67 -6.12
C SER A 246 1.34 -15.34 -6.34
N ASP A 247 0.57 -14.27 -6.56
CA ASP A 247 1.08 -12.91 -6.59
C ASP A 247 1.33 -12.40 -5.18
N PHE A 248 2.51 -11.81 -4.95
CA PHE A 248 2.89 -11.37 -3.61
C PHE A 248 2.01 -10.24 -3.09
N SER A 249 1.51 -9.40 -3.98
CA SER A 249 0.64 -8.30 -3.61
C SER A 249 -0.67 -8.79 -3.01
N ASP A 250 -1.22 -9.89 -3.50
CA ASP A 250 -2.42 -10.53 -2.92
C ASP A 250 -2.10 -11.16 -1.57
N VAL A 251 -0.95 -11.85 -1.46
CA VAL A 251 -0.53 -12.48 -0.20
C VAL A 251 -0.33 -11.43 0.90
N ILE A 252 0.30 -10.30 0.59
CA ILE A 252 0.48 -9.18 1.53
C ILE A 252 -0.85 -8.53 1.91
N THR A 253 -1.76 -8.37 0.96
CA THR A 253 -3.11 -7.86 1.24
C THR A 253 -3.82 -8.76 2.26
N GLU A 254 -3.74 -10.08 2.07
CA GLU A 254 -4.27 -11.04 3.04
C GLU A 254 -3.51 -11.03 4.36
N ALA A 255 -2.19 -10.79 4.34
CA ALA A 255 -1.38 -10.70 5.56
C ALA A 255 -1.77 -9.49 6.40
N MET A 256 -2.18 -8.38 5.78
CA MET A 256 -2.71 -7.21 6.48
C MET A 256 -4.02 -7.54 7.21
N LYS A 257 -4.90 -8.34 6.58
CA LYS A 257 -6.25 -8.68 7.07
C LYS A 257 -6.26 -9.80 8.11
N ALA A 258 -5.30 -10.71 8.05
CA ALA A 258 -5.23 -11.85 8.96
C ALA A 258 -4.88 -11.43 10.39
N LYS A 259 -5.33 -12.20 11.38
CA LYS A 259 -4.86 -12.10 12.77
C LYS A 259 -3.57 -12.90 12.97
N ALA A 260 -3.50 -14.08 12.35
CA ALA A 260 -2.34 -14.96 12.43
C ALA A 260 -1.75 -15.25 11.05
N ILE A 261 -0.42 -15.29 10.98
CA ILE A 261 0.36 -15.55 9.77
C ILE A 261 1.26 -16.77 10.04
N LEU A 262 0.97 -17.85 9.33
CA LEU A 262 1.67 -19.12 9.42
C LEU A 262 2.58 -19.26 8.20
N VAL A 263 3.90 -19.30 8.39
CA VAL A 263 4.88 -19.34 7.28
C VAL A 263 5.63 -20.66 7.25
N GLY A 264 5.61 -21.30 6.07
CA GLY A 264 6.12 -22.64 5.83
C GLY A 264 7.26 -22.69 4.82
N SER A 265 8.38 -23.33 5.15
CA SER A 265 9.47 -23.59 4.19
C SER A 265 10.11 -24.96 4.38
N PRO A 266 10.48 -25.68 3.31
CA PRO A 266 11.51 -26.69 3.43
C PRO A 266 12.87 -26.02 3.75
N THR A 267 13.80 -26.77 4.33
CA THR A 267 15.21 -26.35 4.35
C THR A 267 15.87 -26.66 3.01
N LEU A 268 16.36 -25.62 2.31
CA LEU A 268 17.17 -25.74 1.10
C LEU A 268 18.55 -25.12 1.35
N ASN A 269 19.62 -25.88 1.13
CA ASN A 269 21.01 -25.40 1.28
C ASN A 269 21.30 -24.73 2.64
N LYS A 270 20.72 -25.27 3.74
CA LYS A 270 20.79 -24.76 5.12
C LYS A 270 20.04 -23.45 5.39
N THR A 271 19.15 -23.03 4.50
CA THR A 271 18.34 -21.80 4.64
C THR A 271 16.91 -22.05 4.14
N ILE A 272 16.09 -21.00 4.21
CA ILE A 272 14.73 -20.94 3.68
C ILE A 272 14.67 -21.08 2.15
N TYR A 273 13.52 -21.50 1.64
CA TYR A 273 13.28 -21.64 0.20
C TYR A 273 13.19 -20.25 -0.46
N PRO A 274 13.71 -20.05 -1.69
CA PRO A 274 13.91 -18.71 -2.26
C PRO A 274 12.65 -17.84 -2.34
N THR A 275 11.50 -18.40 -2.73
CA THR A 275 10.23 -17.66 -2.79
C THR A 275 9.75 -17.25 -1.39
N VAL A 276 9.95 -18.10 -0.38
CA VAL A 276 9.66 -17.78 1.03
C VAL A 276 10.58 -16.67 1.53
N ALA A 277 11.86 -16.70 1.16
CA ALA A 277 12.80 -15.62 1.47
C ALA A 277 12.35 -14.29 0.87
N GLN A 278 12.00 -14.29 -0.41
CA GLN A 278 11.53 -13.09 -1.12
C GLN A 278 10.28 -12.51 -0.45
N TYR A 279 9.31 -13.37 -0.09
CA TYR A 279 8.11 -12.97 0.65
C TYR A 279 8.45 -12.34 2.02
N LEU A 280 9.27 -13.01 2.82
CA LEU A 280 9.63 -12.54 4.17
C LEU A 280 10.35 -11.19 4.12
N ILE A 281 11.26 -11.00 3.16
CA ILE A 281 11.96 -9.73 2.97
C ILE A 281 10.99 -8.61 2.58
N TYR A 282 10.03 -8.88 1.70
CA TYR A 282 9.02 -7.90 1.30
C TYR A 282 8.09 -7.55 2.49
N GLN A 283 7.57 -8.56 3.19
CA GLN A 283 6.72 -8.38 4.38
C GLN A 283 7.44 -7.59 5.49
N ARG A 284 8.73 -7.83 5.71
CA ARG A 284 9.52 -7.12 6.73
C ARG A 284 9.60 -5.61 6.45
N GLY A 285 9.62 -5.20 5.18
CA GLY A 285 9.53 -3.80 4.81
C GLY A 285 8.19 -3.18 5.16
N LEU A 286 7.09 -3.94 4.98
CA LEU A 286 5.72 -3.48 5.14
C LEU A 286 5.20 -3.50 6.58
N LYS A 287 5.78 -4.34 7.46
CA LYS A 287 5.49 -4.41 8.91
C LYS A 287 3.98 -4.54 9.26
N PRO A 288 3.31 -5.64 8.87
CA PRO A 288 1.94 -5.89 9.29
C PRO A 288 1.77 -5.83 10.82
N MET A 289 0.77 -5.08 11.28
CA MET A 289 0.58 -4.78 12.70
C MET A 289 -0.33 -5.79 13.41
N ASN A 290 -0.11 -5.98 14.72
CA ASN A 290 -0.96 -6.76 15.63
C ASN A 290 -1.14 -8.23 15.23
N LYS A 291 -0.11 -8.82 14.61
CA LYS A 291 -0.12 -10.19 14.07
C LYS A 291 0.53 -11.19 15.02
N ILE A 292 0.03 -12.43 14.94
CA ILE A 292 0.63 -13.60 15.58
C ILE A 292 1.32 -14.44 14.51
N GLY A 293 2.55 -14.87 14.76
CA GLY A 293 3.34 -15.69 13.85
C GLY A 293 3.43 -17.14 14.30
N LEU A 294 3.45 -18.07 13.36
CA LEU A 294 3.84 -19.46 13.60
C LEU A 294 4.66 -19.98 12.41
N ALA A 295 5.83 -20.54 12.69
CA ALA A 295 6.72 -21.06 11.67
C ALA A 295 6.61 -22.59 11.55
N PHE A 296 6.61 -23.09 10.32
CA PHE A 296 6.59 -24.52 10.06
C PHE A 296 7.49 -24.93 8.90
N GLY A 297 7.81 -26.22 8.80
CA GLY A 297 8.67 -26.67 7.73
C GLY A 297 9.02 -28.14 7.75
N SER A 298 9.63 -28.57 6.65
CA SER A 298 10.25 -29.89 6.55
C SER A 298 11.74 -29.78 6.29
N TYR A 299 12.52 -30.79 6.70
CA TYR A 299 13.96 -30.80 6.49
C TYR A 299 14.50 -32.21 6.27
N GLY A 300 15.66 -32.33 5.62
CA GLY A 300 16.31 -33.63 5.40
C GLY A 300 17.24 -34.05 6.55
N TRP A 301 18.15 -33.15 6.95
CA TRP A 301 19.18 -33.43 7.95
C TRP A 301 19.28 -32.33 9.02
N SER A 302 19.94 -31.21 8.73
CA SER A 302 20.32 -30.20 9.74
C SER A 302 19.25 -29.16 10.03
N GLY A 303 18.17 -29.10 9.24
CA GLY A 303 17.14 -28.06 9.37
C GLY A 303 17.71 -26.65 9.20
N GLY A 304 17.02 -25.66 9.78
CA GLY A 304 17.45 -24.26 9.84
C GLY A 304 16.40 -23.27 9.32
N ALA A 305 15.59 -23.67 8.33
CA ALA A 305 14.61 -22.77 7.71
C ALA A 305 13.57 -22.22 8.69
N VAL A 306 13.06 -23.04 9.61
CA VAL A 306 12.04 -22.60 10.59
C VAL A 306 12.60 -21.56 11.55
N ALA A 307 13.83 -21.72 12.03
CA ALA A 307 14.47 -20.72 12.89
C ALA A 307 14.69 -19.38 12.15
N GLU A 308 15.03 -19.44 10.87
CA GLU A 308 15.19 -18.24 10.04
C GLU A 308 13.84 -17.56 9.75
N ILE A 309 12.76 -18.31 9.51
CA ILE A 309 11.40 -17.76 9.40
C ILE A 309 11.03 -16.99 10.68
N ILE A 310 11.24 -17.60 11.86
CA ILE A 310 10.92 -16.97 13.15
C ILE A 310 11.63 -15.61 13.25
N LYS A 311 12.94 -15.58 12.99
CA LYS A 311 13.74 -14.35 13.03
C LYS A 311 13.21 -13.27 12.08
N GLU A 312 12.80 -13.63 10.87
CA GLU A 312 12.27 -12.68 9.89
C GLU A 312 10.88 -12.16 10.28
N LEU A 313 10.02 -13.01 10.86
CA LEU A 313 8.72 -12.60 11.41
C LEU A 313 8.90 -11.62 12.59
N GLU A 314 9.77 -11.95 13.54
CA GLU A 314 10.11 -11.07 14.67
C GLU A 314 10.71 -9.74 14.18
N GLY A 315 11.58 -9.78 13.16
CA GLY A 315 12.17 -8.60 12.54
C GLY A 315 11.14 -7.69 11.85
N ALA A 316 9.97 -8.22 11.48
CA ALA A 316 8.83 -7.47 10.97
C ALA A 316 7.92 -6.91 12.10
N GLY A 317 8.21 -7.22 13.36
CA GLY A 317 7.40 -6.85 14.52
C GLY A 317 6.21 -7.79 14.78
N ILE A 318 6.21 -8.99 14.21
CA ILE A 318 5.16 -9.99 14.42
C ILE A 318 5.45 -10.77 15.70
N GLU A 319 4.43 -10.99 16.52
CA GLU A 319 4.56 -11.76 17.75
C GLU A 319 4.52 -13.26 17.45
N VAL A 320 5.68 -13.92 17.45
CA VAL A 320 5.77 -15.35 17.11
C VAL A 320 5.44 -16.23 18.32
N MET A 321 4.78 -17.36 18.08
CA MET A 321 4.56 -18.40 19.09
C MET A 321 5.87 -19.11 19.45
N ASP A 322 5.99 -19.59 20.69
CA ASP A 322 7.13 -20.42 21.11
C ASP A 322 7.10 -21.80 20.42
N GLU A 323 5.90 -22.27 20.07
CA GLU A 323 5.70 -23.47 19.29
C GLU A 323 6.23 -23.32 17.86
N LYS A 324 6.80 -24.41 17.35
CA LYS A 324 7.21 -24.54 15.95
C LYS A 324 6.97 -25.94 15.44
N ILE A 325 6.70 -26.06 14.14
CA ILE A 325 6.40 -27.34 13.51
C ILE A 325 7.53 -27.72 12.55
N GLU A 326 8.30 -28.74 12.89
CA GLU A 326 9.39 -29.25 12.06
C GLU A 326 9.25 -30.75 11.86
N THR A 327 9.18 -31.20 10.61
CA THR A 327 9.16 -32.63 10.29
C THR A 327 10.36 -33.05 9.46
N LYS A 328 11.01 -34.15 9.85
CA LYS A 328 12.11 -34.74 9.10
C LYS A 328 11.58 -35.56 7.92
N PHE A 329 12.02 -35.23 6.71
CA PHE A 329 11.58 -35.82 5.45
C PHE A 329 10.07 -35.74 5.22
N VAL A 330 9.37 -36.88 5.21
CA VAL A 330 7.95 -36.98 4.88
C VAL A 330 7.15 -37.19 6.16
N PRO A 331 6.19 -36.30 6.49
CA PRO A 331 5.38 -36.45 7.69
C PRO A 331 4.55 -37.72 7.64
N LYS A 332 4.49 -38.43 8.76
CA LYS A 332 3.53 -39.51 9.04
C LYS A 332 2.19 -38.90 9.46
N LYS A 333 1.18 -39.75 9.61
CA LYS A 333 -0.15 -39.31 10.02
C LYS A 333 -0.14 -38.67 11.42
N GLU A 334 0.68 -39.21 12.32
CA GLU A 334 0.79 -38.73 13.70
C GLU A 334 1.49 -37.36 13.76
N ASP A 335 2.40 -37.07 12.82
CA ASP A 335 3.12 -35.78 12.73
C ASP A 335 2.22 -34.62 12.24
N LEU A 336 0.98 -34.93 11.81
CA LEU A 336 0.03 -33.97 11.24
C LEU A 336 -1.16 -33.71 12.17
N ASP A 337 -1.11 -34.16 13.42
CA ASP A 337 -2.08 -33.78 14.45
C ASP A 337 -1.66 -32.44 15.07
N PHE A 338 -2.35 -31.37 14.69
CA PHE A 338 -2.05 -30.01 15.14
C PHE A 338 -3.05 -29.46 16.13
N LYS A 339 -3.92 -30.31 16.70
CA LYS A 339 -5.01 -29.86 17.58
C LYS A 339 -4.51 -28.98 18.74
N GLU A 340 -3.48 -29.43 19.46
CA GLU A 340 -2.93 -28.69 20.60
C GLU A 340 -2.29 -27.36 20.19
N ILE A 341 -1.53 -27.33 19.10
CA ILE A 341 -0.88 -26.10 18.62
C ILE A 341 -1.95 -25.10 18.16
N ILE A 342 -3.01 -25.56 17.49
CA ILE A 342 -4.11 -24.70 17.06
C ILE A 342 -4.96 -24.24 18.26
N ASP A 343 -5.12 -25.03 19.32
CA ASP A 343 -5.76 -24.56 20.57
C ASP A 343 -5.03 -23.34 21.13
N LYS A 344 -3.70 -23.40 21.21
CA LYS A 344 -2.87 -22.29 21.69
C LYS A 344 -2.90 -21.09 20.74
N LEU A 345 -2.89 -21.33 19.43
CA LEU A 345 -3.01 -20.26 18.43
C LEU A 345 -4.33 -19.50 18.61
N VAL A 346 -5.44 -20.23 18.77
CA VAL A 346 -6.77 -19.65 18.97
C VAL A 346 -6.84 -18.87 20.28
N GLU A 347 -6.31 -19.41 21.38
CA GLU A 347 -6.23 -18.69 22.65
C GLU A 347 -5.47 -17.37 22.50
N LYS A 348 -4.35 -17.39 21.77
CA LYS A 348 -3.52 -16.19 21.53
C LYS A 348 -4.19 -15.18 20.60
N MET A 349 -5.02 -15.63 19.67
CA MET A 349 -5.79 -14.75 18.78
C MET A 349 -6.86 -13.94 19.52
N GLY A 350 -7.25 -14.37 20.73
CA GLY A 350 -8.42 -13.87 21.45
C GLY A 350 -9.72 -14.24 20.76
#